data_AF-A0A484X4D3-F1
#
_entry.id   AF-A0A484X4D3-F1
#
_cell.length_a   1.000
_cell.length_b   1.000
_cell.length_c   1.000
_cell.angle_alpha   90.00
_cell.angle_beta   90.00
_cell.angle_gamma   90.00
#
_symmetry.space_group_name_H-M   'P 1'
#
loop_
_entity.id
_entity.type
_entity.pdbx_description
1 polymer ?
#
loop_
_entity_poly.entity_id
_entity_poly.type
_entity_poly.pdbx_seq_one_letter_code
_entity_poly.pdbx_strand_id
1 'polypeptide(L)' 'MFDFSKVVDRHGTWCTQWIMSLTVSATADLLPFTISDMDFATAPCIIEALNQRLIHGVFGYKPLEKR' A
#
# COMPACT_ATOMS: atom_id res chain seq x y z
N MET A 1 -8.79 10.95 -14.61
CA MET A 1 -8.57 11.86 -13.47
C MET A 1 -8.54 11.03 -12.20
N PHE A 2 -7.67 11.34 -11.24
CA PHE A 2 -7.60 10.63 -9.96
C PHE A 2 -8.64 11.18 -9.00
N ASP A 3 -9.29 10.30 -8.23
CA ASP A 3 -10.17 10.68 -7.13
C ASP A 3 -9.44 10.46 -5.81
N PHE A 4 -8.86 11.54 -5.28
CA PHE A 4 -8.19 11.55 -3.97
C PHE A 4 -9.16 11.79 -2.81
N SER A 5 -10.45 12.01 -3.07
CA SER A 5 -11.47 12.14 -2.02
C SER A 5 -12.06 10.79 -1.62
N LYS A 6 -11.84 9.76 -2.44
CA LYS A 6 -12.23 8.39 -2.14
C LYS A 6 -11.50 7.88 -0.89
N VAL A 7 -12.26 7.62 0.17
CA VAL A 7 -11.76 6.95 1.37
C VAL A 7 -11.43 5.49 1.05
N VAL A 8 -10.23 5.05 1.46
CA VAL A 8 -9.77 3.67 1.35
C VAL A 8 -9.64 3.11 2.77
N ASP A 9 -10.44 2.08 3.09
CA ASP A 9 -10.27 1.38 4.35
C ASP A 9 -9.01 0.49 4.30
N ARG A 10 -8.10 0.71 5.25
CA ARG A 10 -6.82 0.00 5.38
C ARG A 10 -6.74 -0.84 6.65
N HIS A 11 -7.85 -0.99 7.38
CA HIS A 11 -7.91 -1.92 8.51
C HIS A 11 -7.76 -3.37 8.00
N GLY A 12 -7.00 -4.20 8.73
CA GLY A 12 -6.77 -5.59 8.36
C GLY A 12 -5.89 -5.83 7.13
N THR A 13 -5.31 -4.78 6.50
CA THR A 13 -4.47 -4.91 5.30
C THR A 13 -2.96 -5.00 5.61
N TRP A 14 -2.59 -5.36 6.84
CA TRP A 14 -1.21 -5.31 7.35
C TRP A 14 -0.54 -3.92 7.24
N CYS A 15 -1.32 -2.84 7.28
CA CYS A 15 -0.77 -1.49 7.28
C CYS A 15 -0.18 -1.13 8.65
N THR A 16 1.13 -0.90 8.71
CA THR A 16 1.84 -0.52 9.94
C THR A 16 1.27 0.75 10.58
N GLN A 17 0.86 1.75 9.80
CA GLN A 17 0.28 2.98 10.34
C GLN A 17 -0.98 2.71 11.17
N TRP A 18 -1.88 1.88 10.64
CA TRP A 18 -3.15 1.52 11.28
C TRP A 18 -3.01 0.40 12.34
N ILE A 19 -1.96 -0.43 12.26
CA ILE A 19 -1.66 -1.45 13.29
C ILE A 19 -0.95 -0.82 14.49
N MET A 20 0.07 0.01 14.25
CA MET A 20 0.86 0.58 15.33
C MET A 20 0.07 1.58 16.16
N SER A 21 -0.90 2.30 15.57
CA SER A 21 -1.77 3.23 16.31
C SER A 21 -2.47 2.57 17.49
N LEU A 22 -2.85 1.29 17.36
CA LEU A 22 -3.44 0.47 18.43
C LEU A 22 -2.44 0.07 19.52
N THR A 23 -1.14 -0.01 19.19
CA THR A 23 -0.09 -0.46 20.10
C THR A 23 0.65 0.68 20.81
N VAL A 24 0.76 1.84 20.16
CA VAL A 24 1.48 3.01 20.69
C VAL A 24 0.58 3.96 21.47
N SER A 25 -0.74 3.80 21.38
CA SER A 25 -1.70 4.60 22.11
C SER A 25 -2.48 3.78 23.13
N ALA A 26 -2.76 4.38 24.28
CA ALA A 26 -3.67 3.85 25.28
C ALA A 26 -5.16 3.91 24.83
N THR A 27 -5.44 4.53 23.69
CA THR A 27 -6.78 4.67 23.11
C THR A 27 -6.87 3.96 21.76
N ALA A 28 -7.84 3.07 21.62
CA ALA A 28 -8.05 2.26 20.42
C ALA A 28 -8.62 3.06 19.22
N ASP A 29 -9.10 4.29 19.45
CA ASP A 29 -9.82 5.11 18.46
C ASP A 29 -9.01 6.32 17.98
N LEU A 30 -7.73 6.12 17.66
CA LEU A 30 -6.90 7.17 17.07
C LEU A 30 -6.93 7.13 15.54
N LEU A 31 -7.02 8.32 14.94
CA LEU A 31 -6.75 8.53 13.52
C LEU A 31 -5.23 8.73 13.33
N PRO A 32 -4.53 7.85 12.60
CA PRO A 32 -3.08 7.88 12.55
C PRO A 32 -2.53 8.83 11.46
N PHE A 33 -1.58 9.68 11.85
CA PHE A 33 -0.88 10.62 10.96
C PHE A 33 0.65 10.59 11.19
N THR A 34 1.20 9.39 11.38
CA THR A 34 2.55 9.21 11.94
C THR A 34 3.58 8.66 10.96
N ILE A 35 3.17 7.93 9.91
CA ILE A 35 4.08 7.28 8.95
C ILE A 35 3.94 7.98 7.60
N SER A 36 5.06 8.18 6.90
CA SER A 36 5.09 8.83 5.59
C SER A 36 4.72 7.87 4.43
N ASP A 37 3.61 7.15 4.57
CA ASP A 37 2.91 6.51 3.45
C ASP A 37 1.61 7.29 3.11
N MET A 38 0.73 6.73 2.28
CA MET A 38 -0.50 7.42 1.85
C MET A 38 -1.72 6.52 1.98
N ASP A 39 -2.87 7.11 2.29
CA ASP A 39 -4.19 6.45 2.26
C ASP A 39 -4.88 6.54 0.88
N PHE A 40 -4.08 6.62 -0.20
CA PHE A 40 -4.56 6.63 -1.58
C PHE A 40 -4.28 5.30 -2.27
N ALA A 41 -5.15 4.93 -3.22
CA ALA A 41 -4.84 3.84 -4.13
C ALA A 41 -3.64 4.20 -5.03
N THR A 42 -2.75 3.23 -5.24
CA THR A 42 -1.63 3.35 -6.17
C THR A 42 -2.11 3.67 -7.59
N ALA A 43 -1.30 4.40 -8.37
CA ALA A 43 -1.65 4.78 -9.74
C ALA A 43 -2.00 3.55 -10.62
N PRO A 44 -3.03 3.65 -11.49
CA PRO A 44 -3.48 2.53 -12.32
C PRO A 44 -2.38 1.88 -13.16
N CYS A 45 -1.46 2.67 -13.73
CA CYS A 45 -0.37 2.13 -14.56
C CYS A 45 0.59 1.23 -13.76
N ILE A 46 0.79 1.49 -12.46
CA ILE A 46 1.62 0.66 -11.59
C ILE A 46 0.87 -0.65 -11.27
N ILE A 47 -0.43 -0.55 -10.94
CA ILE A 47 -1.27 -1.74 -10.69
C ILE A 47 -1.35 -2.63 -11.93
N GLU A 48 -1.49 -2.03 -13.11
CA GLU A 48 -1.49 -2.75 -14.39
C GLU A 48 -0.16 -3.45 -14.64
N ALA A 49 0.97 -2.76 -14.46
CA ALA A 49 2.29 -3.37 -14.61
C ALA A 49 2.50 -4.56 -13.65
N LEU A 50 2.05 -4.44 -12.40
CA LEU A 50 2.08 -5.53 -11.42
C LEU A 50 1.18 -6.69 -11.86
N ASN A 51 -0.04 -6.42 -12.31
CA ASN A 51 -0.96 -7.45 -12.79
C ASN A 51 -0.39 -8.21 -13.99
N GLN A 52 0.19 -7.51 -14.98
CA GLN A 52 0.86 -8.15 -16.11
C GLN A 52 2.00 -9.06 -15.65
N ARG A 53 2.78 -8.61 -14.65
CA ARG A 53 3.85 -9.42 -14.08
C ARG A 53 3.32 -10.65 -13.35
N LEU A 54 2.19 -10.54 -12.65
CA LEU A 54 1.55 -11.65 -11.94
C LEU A 54 1.00 -12.71 -12.90
N ILE A 55 0.38 -12.29 -14.01
CA ILE A 55 -0.17 -13.19 -15.05
C ILE A 55 0.90 -14.13 -15.60
N HIS A 56 2.15 -13.69 -15.72
CA HIS A 56 3.25 -14.53 -16.18
C HIS A 56 3.46 -15.80 -15.31
N GLY A 57 3.11 -15.76 -14.02
CA GLY A 57 3.09 -16.94 -13.13
C GLY A 57 4.45 -17.48 -12.68
N VAL A 58 5.55 -17.13 -13.35
CA VAL A 58 6.92 -17.54 -12.97
C VAL A 58 7.65 -16.38 -12.29
N PHE A 59 8.13 -16.57 -11.05
CA PHE A 59 8.78 -15.53 -10.23
C PHE A 59 10.26 -15.84 -9.95
N GLY A 60 11.00 -16.22 -11.00
CA GLY A 60 12.44 -16.46 -10.93
C GLY A 60 13.28 -15.19 -10.92
N TYR A 61 14.60 -15.37 -10.94
CA TYR A 61 15.57 -14.27 -10.92
C TYR A 61 15.36 -13.28 -12.08
N LYS A 62 15.19 -12.00 -11.75
CA LYS A 62 15.26 -10.91 -12.73
C LYS A 62 16.72 -10.55 -12.96
N PRO A 63 17.23 -10.54 -14.21
CA PRO A 63 18.59 -10.07 -14.47
C PRO A 63 18.75 -8.60 -14.04
N LEU A 64 19.91 -8.28 -13.50
CA LEU A 64 20.28 -6.89 -13.21
C LEU A 64 20.49 -6.17 -14.54
N GLU A 65 19.62 -5.23 -14.87
CA GLU A 65 19.89 -4.27 -15.93
C GLU A 65 21.04 -3.37 -15.48
N LYS A 66 22.16 -3.38 -16.20
CA LYS A 66 23.20 -2.36 -16.00
C LYS A 66 22.63 -1.03 -16.49
N ARG A 67 22.51 -0.07 -15.57
CA ARG A 67 22.22 1.33 -15.91
C ARG A 67 23.39 1.95 -16.64
#